data_AF-A0A1I1KPS2-F1
#
_entry.id   AF-A0A1I1KPS2-F1
#
_cell.length_a   1.000
_cell.length_b   1.000
_cell.length_c   1.000
_cell.angle_alpha   90.00
_cell.angle_beta   90.00
_cell.angle_gamma   90.00
#
_symmetry.space_group_name_H-M   'P 1'
#
loop_
_entity.id
_entity.type
_entity.pdbx_description
1 polymer ?
#
loop_
_entity_poly.entity_id
_entity_poly.type
_entity_poly.pdbx_seq_one_letter_code
_entity_poly.pdbx_strand_id
1 'polypeptide(L)'
;MNLTRRFFTAGLCLTLAGCDFPPKMTAQEQQAIQALTTQLVPQCVGRYLIDMPAQVELGGMVKMQGALVETVAMSLDQFQKEVAAREAELTKTRSIDAHPFLYVNAPAWDEHSRYFLHRGSIGNDPGHRILEGYRWENGVLIRIELQSWDFTKPDQTKDPLVRKMETKNDVPRAATQVFEMLTSFRGRPDGAIPTEPGLCVPGGILLGKSKDDEQVDVDFNLPAYPDVYFNVFTHSSLQEKTSLLWRGGPIAAAQRVLDDGKTLRRGTVDLPGGRGEEMVIAGPMIVTNVQGQAFRLESNATTGSPETPFVAVKLSNGGPTGLEEPLKKASLTEAQALALWDAVSRTLRPRPGAL
;
A
#
# COMPACT_ATOMS: atom_id res chain seq x y z
N MET A 1 -47.81 -22.99 53.76
CA MET A 1 -46.56 -22.17 53.72
C MET A 1 -45.54 -22.95 52.90
N ASN A 2 -45.13 -22.37 51.77
CA ASN A 2 -44.63 -23.06 50.59
C ASN A 2 -43.17 -23.55 50.69
N LEU A 3 -42.94 -24.78 50.24
CA LEU A 3 -41.64 -25.30 49.80
C LEU A 3 -41.21 -24.58 48.51
N THR A 4 -39.93 -24.17 48.42
CA THR A 4 -39.31 -23.81 47.12
C THR A 4 -37.97 -24.54 46.97
N ARG A 5 -38.00 -25.60 46.15
CA ARG A 5 -36.82 -26.26 45.57
C ARG A 5 -36.23 -25.34 44.50
N ARG A 6 -34.95 -24.97 44.64
CA ARG A 6 -34.18 -24.32 43.57
C ARG A 6 -33.56 -25.39 42.67
N PHE A 7 -33.99 -25.42 41.41
CA PHE A 7 -33.36 -26.19 40.35
C PHE A 7 -32.14 -25.42 39.82
N PHE A 8 -30.97 -26.06 39.82
CA PHE A 8 -29.81 -25.61 39.04
C PHE A 8 -29.97 -26.15 37.62
N THR A 9 -30.31 -25.28 36.67
CA THR A 9 -30.22 -25.56 35.24
C THR A 9 -28.80 -25.30 34.78
N ALA A 10 -28.04 -26.37 34.55
CA ALA A 10 -26.76 -26.30 33.83
C ALA A 10 -27.05 -25.99 32.36
N GLY A 11 -26.73 -24.77 31.93
CA GLY A 11 -26.81 -24.34 30.53
C GLY A 11 -25.73 -25.03 29.71
N LEU A 12 -26.13 -25.98 28.88
CA LEU A 12 -25.28 -26.62 27.88
C LEU A 12 -24.94 -25.59 26.79
N CYS A 13 -23.74 -25.00 26.84
CA CYS A 13 -23.20 -24.21 25.74
C CYS A 13 -22.88 -25.14 24.56
N LEU A 14 -23.82 -25.26 23.62
CA LEU A 14 -23.59 -25.83 22.31
C LEU A 14 -22.72 -24.86 21.50
N THR A 15 -21.41 -25.08 21.51
CA THR A 15 -20.50 -24.49 20.54
C THR A 15 -20.74 -25.18 19.19
N LEU A 16 -21.49 -24.52 18.30
CA LEU A 16 -21.56 -24.91 16.89
C LEU A 16 -20.21 -24.61 16.24
N ALA A 17 -19.27 -25.56 16.33
CA ALA A 17 -18.16 -25.62 15.41
C ALA A 17 -18.71 -26.09 14.06
N GLY A 18 -19.02 -25.16 13.17
CA GLY A 18 -19.31 -25.46 11.77
C GLY A 18 -18.05 -26.04 11.14
N CYS A 19 -18.01 -27.36 10.95
CA CYS A 19 -17.03 -28.01 10.09
C CYS A 19 -17.40 -27.73 8.63
N ASP A 20 -17.08 -26.54 8.12
CA ASP A 20 -17.05 -26.30 6.68
C ASP A 20 -15.76 -26.94 6.13
N PHE A 21 -15.87 -28.17 5.61
CA PHE A 21 -14.80 -28.76 4.84
C PHE A 21 -14.57 -27.88 3.60
N PRO A 22 -13.33 -27.41 3.33
CA PRO A 22 -13.07 -26.65 2.12
C PRO A 22 -13.47 -27.48 0.89
N PRO A 23 -13.99 -26.84 -0.17
CA PRO A 23 -14.37 -27.55 -1.39
C PRO A 23 -13.19 -28.40 -1.90
N LYS A 24 -13.48 -29.66 -2.29
CA LYS A 24 -12.43 -30.60 -2.71
C LYS A 24 -11.81 -30.14 -4.03
N MET A 25 -10.50 -29.92 -4.02
CA MET A 25 -9.70 -29.69 -5.23
C MET A 25 -9.45 -31.00 -5.98
N THR A 26 -9.50 -30.94 -7.31
CA THR A 26 -8.95 -31.94 -8.22
C THR A 26 -7.43 -32.01 -8.12
N ALA A 27 -6.83 -33.10 -8.61
CA ALA A 27 -5.37 -33.24 -8.64
C ALA A 27 -4.67 -32.12 -9.43
N GLN A 28 -5.29 -31.66 -10.52
CA GLN A 28 -4.76 -30.56 -11.32
C GLN A 28 -4.81 -29.22 -10.57
N GLU A 29 -5.90 -28.95 -9.86
CA GLU A 29 -6.03 -27.74 -9.03
C GLU A 29 -5.02 -27.72 -7.88
N GLN A 30 -4.79 -28.89 -7.25
CA GLN A 30 -3.76 -29.04 -6.21
C GLN A 30 -2.37 -28.76 -6.76
N GLN A 31 -2.03 -29.29 -7.93
CA GLN A 31 -0.73 -29.05 -8.56
C GLN A 31 -0.53 -27.55 -8.90
N ALA A 32 -1.56 -26.89 -9.42
CA ALA A 32 -1.51 -25.46 -9.74
C ALA A 32 -1.27 -24.59 -8.48
N ILE A 33 -1.98 -24.88 -7.38
CA ILE A 33 -1.76 -24.16 -6.13
C ILE A 33 -0.42 -24.49 -5.51
N GLN A 34 0.01 -25.75 -5.56
CA GLN A 34 1.34 -26.14 -5.08
C GLN A 34 2.45 -25.39 -5.83
N ALA A 35 2.30 -25.16 -7.13
CA ALA A 35 3.25 -24.35 -7.90
C ALA A 35 3.35 -22.89 -7.40
N LEU A 36 2.26 -22.32 -6.90
CA LEU A 36 2.24 -20.97 -6.32
C LEU A 36 2.76 -20.92 -4.88
N THR A 37 2.60 -22.00 -4.10
CA THR A 37 2.79 -21.97 -2.63
C THR A 37 4.00 -22.75 -2.13
N THR A 38 4.65 -23.58 -2.96
CA THR A 38 5.83 -24.36 -2.54
C THR A 38 7.06 -23.48 -2.28
N GLN A 39 7.21 -22.39 -3.05
CA GLN A 39 8.34 -21.47 -2.95
C GLN A 39 7.82 -20.05 -2.80
N LEU A 40 7.37 -19.73 -1.58
CA LEU A 40 7.06 -18.34 -1.23
C LEU A 40 8.36 -17.59 -0.92
N VAL A 41 8.42 -16.34 -1.40
CA VAL A 41 9.55 -15.43 -1.23
C VAL A 41 9.11 -14.30 -0.30
N PRO A 42 9.82 -14.06 0.82
CA PRO A 42 9.53 -12.94 1.70
C PRO A 42 9.62 -11.60 0.97
N GLN A 43 8.57 -10.79 1.09
CA GLN A 43 8.47 -9.45 0.54
C GLN A 43 8.41 -8.44 1.68
N CYS A 44 9.18 -7.36 1.55
CA CYS A 44 9.19 -6.29 2.54
C CYS A 44 8.26 -5.15 2.12
N VAL A 45 7.21 -4.90 2.91
CA VAL A 45 6.20 -3.87 2.61
C VAL A 45 6.03 -2.98 3.82
N GLY A 46 6.50 -1.73 3.71
CA GLY A 46 6.53 -0.79 4.82
C GLY A 46 7.33 -1.35 6.02
N ARG A 47 6.64 -1.60 7.12
CA ARG A 47 7.23 -2.15 8.36
C ARG A 47 6.96 -3.65 8.55
N TYR A 48 6.39 -4.33 7.55
CA TYR A 48 5.96 -5.72 7.60
C TYR A 48 6.69 -6.61 6.57
N LEU A 49 6.62 -7.92 6.81
CA LEU A 49 6.95 -8.97 5.87
C LEU A 49 5.71 -9.80 5.55
N ILE A 50 5.63 -10.25 4.31
CA ILE A 50 4.66 -11.25 3.84
C ILE A 50 5.32 -12.08 2.76
N ASP A 51 5.13 -13.39 2.77
CA ASP A 51 5.76 -14.27 1.79
C ASP A 51 4.79 -14.45 0.61
N MET A 52 5.24 -14.08 -0.59
CA MET A 52 4.44 -14.10 -1.83
C MET A 52 4.94 -15.17 -2.79
N PRO A 53 4.11 -15.67 -3.72
CA PRO A 53 4.59 -16.51 -4.81
C PRO A 53 5.80 -15.89 -5.53
N ALA A 54 6.78 -16.69 -5.93
CA ALA A 54 8.04 -16.20 -6.49
C ALA A 54 7.88 -15.36 -7.78
N GLN A 55 6.80 -15.60 -8.54
CA GLN A 55 6.51 -14.92 -9.80
C GLN A 55 5.38 -13.91 -9.61
N VAL A 56 5.72 -12.75 -9.07
CA VAL A 56 4.80 -11.62 -8.88
C VAL A 56 5.36 -10.36 -9.51
N GLU A 57 4.48 -9.55 -10.08
CA GLU A 57 4.81 -8.21 -10.54
C GLU A 57 4.30 -7.18 -9.53
N LEU A 58 5.20 -6.28 -9.11
CA LEU A 58 4.89 -5.25 -8.13
C LEU A 58 4.26 -4.03 -8.81
N GLY A 59 3.20 -3.52 -8.19
CA GLY A 59 2.65 -2.21 -8.47
C GLY A 59 2.31 -1.47 -7.18
N GLY A 60 1.83 -0.24 -7.30
CA GLY A 60 1.27 0.50 -6.17
C GLY A 60 1.96 1.83 -5.91
N MET A 61 1.72 2.37 -4.72
CA MET A 61 2.15 3.70 -4.32
C MET A 61 2.69 3.72 -2.90
N VAL A 62 3.66 4.61 -2.66
CA VAL A 62 4.11 4.93 -1.31
C VAL A 62 3.93 6.42 -1.08
N LYS A 63 3.38 6.76 0.07
CA LYS A 63 3.24 8.14 0.53
C LYS A 63 3.77 8.26 1.95
N MET A 64 4.62 9.24 2.20
CA MET A 64 5.20 9.48 3.51
C MET A 64 5.10 10.96 3.86
N GLN A 65 4.30 11.29 4.87
CA GLN A 65 4.12 12.66 5.37
C GLN A 65 3.76 13.62 4.23
N GLY A 66 2.77 13.26 3.43
CA GLY A 66 2.37 14.02 2.25
C GLY A 66 3.20 13.81 0.98
N ALA A 67 4.44 13.31 1.07
CA ALA A 67 5.33 13.13 -0.08
C ALA A 67 5.04 11.82 -0.82
N LEU A 68 4.86 11.89 -2.14
CA LEU A 68 4.79 10.72 -3.00
C LEU A 68 6.20 10.15 -3.21
N VAL A 69 6.33 8.84 -3.06
CA VAL A 69 7.58 8.11 -3.24
C VAL A 69 7.40 7.09 -4.34
N GLU A 70 8.22 7.19 -5.37
CA GLU A 70 8.27 6.27 -6.50
C GLU A 70 9.66 5.67 -6.62
N THR A 71 9.72 4.41 -7.04
CA THR A 71 10.98 3.69 -7.20
C THR A 71 10.99 2.92 -8.49
N VAL A 72 12.10 2.96 -9.22
CA VAL A 72 12.23 2.30 -10.52
C VAL A 72 13.61 1.64 -10.61
N ALA A 73 13.64 0.35 -10.94
CA ALA A 73 14.88 -0.36 -11.22
C ALA A 73 15.47 0.12 -12.55
N MET A 74 16.69 0.66 -12.53
CA MET A 74 17.37 1.16 -13.71
C MET A 74 18.88 1.25 -13.54
N SER A 75 19.61 1.17 -14.66
CA SER A 75 21.05 1.45 -14.70
C SER A 75 21.35 2.92 -14.40
N LEU A 76 22.61 3.20 -14.00
CA LEU A 76 23.07 4.58 -13.79
C LEU A 76 22.95 5.44 -15.06
N ASP A 77 23.25 4.86 -16.23
CA ASP A 77 23.12 5.55 -17.52
C ASP A 77 21.65 5.94 -17.83
N GLN A 78 20.70 5.06 -17.50
CA GLN A 78 19.28 5.36 -17.64
C GLN A 78 18.85 6.47 -16.70
N PHE A 79 19.29 6.40 -15.43
CA PHE A 79 19.04 7.46 -14.45
C PHE A 79 19.57 8.82 -14.93
N GLN A 80 20.81 8.89 -15.41
CA GLN A 80 21.40 10.13 -15.92
C GLN A 80 20.61 10.69 -17.10
N LYS A 81 20.14 9.82 -18.01
CA LYS A 81 19.28 10.22 -19.13
C LYS A 81 17.93 10.74 -18.67
N GLU A 82 17.28 10.08 -17.72
CA GLU A 82 15.99 10.51 -17.16
C GLU A 82 16.11 11.89 -16.52
N VAL A 83 17.10 12.08 -15.63
CA VAL A 83 17.32 13.36 -14.94
C VAL A 83 17.66 14.47 -15.92
N ALA A 84 18.52 14.21 -16.91
CA ALA A 84 18.87 15.20 -17.94
C ALA A 84 17.66 15.56 -18.82
N ALA A 85 16.82 14.60 -19.18
CA ALA A 85 15.59 14.84 -19.92
C ALA A 85 14.62 15.71 -19.10
N ARG A 86 14.42 15.39 -17.82
CA ARG A 86 13.58 16.17 -16.91
C ARG A 86 14.09 17.58 -16.70
N GLU A 87 15.40 17.75 -16.52
CA GLU A 87 16.03 19.06 -16.42
C GLU A 87 15.81 19.90 -17.68
N ALA A 88 16.00 19.31 -18.86
CA ALA A 88 15.80 19.99 -20.13
C ALA A 88 14.32 20.37 -20.34
N GLU A 89 13.38 19.51 -19.94
CA GLU A 89 11.94 19.80 -19.94
C GLU A 89 11.65 21.01 -19.04
N LEU A 90 11.97 20.92 -17.75
CA LEU A 90 11.69 21.97 -16.76
C LEU A 90 12.35 23.32 -17.14
N THR A 91 13.55 23.30 -17.71
CA THR A 91 14.28 24.49 -18.16
C THR A 91 13.64 25.16 -19.38
N LYS A 92 13.00 24.39 -20.26
CA LYS A 92 12.31 24.91 -21.46
C LYS A 92 10.90 25.38 -21.14
N THR A 93 10.25 24.80 -20.14
CA THR A 93 8.88 25.15 -19.77
C THR A 93 8.78 26.59 -19.28
N ARG A 94 7.73 27.28 -19.73
CA ARG A 94 7.39 28.65 -19.34
C ARG A 94 5.99 28.67 -18.77
N SER A 95 5.82 29.40 -17.68
CA SER A 95 4.49 29.67 -17.13
C SER A 95 3.68 30.50 -18.12
N ILE A 96 2.35 30.46 -17.98
CA ILE A 96 1.47 31.33 -18.77
C ILE A 96 1.56 32.82 -18.36
N ASP A 97 2.07 33.08 -17.15
CA ASP A 97 2.30 34.41 -16.62
C ASP A 97 3.81 34.76 -16.56
N ALA A 98 4.12 35.94 -16.04
CA ALA A 98 5.49 36.45 -15.99
C ALA A 98 6.41 35.78 -14.96
N HIS A 99 5.91 34.89 -14.09
CA HIS A 99 6.70 34.23 -13.06
C HIS A 99 7.40 32.98 -13.59
N PRO A 100 8.60 32.66 -13.09
CA PRO A 100 9.36 31.50 -13.55
C PRO A 100 8.59 30.20 -13.28
N PHE A 101 8.76 29.22 -14.16
CA PHE A 101 8.21 27.88 -13.96
C PHE A 101 9.12 27.04 -13.05
N LEU A 102 10.44 27.10 -13.30
CA LEU A 102 11.48 26.44 -12.54
C LEU A 102 12.21 27.46 -11.64
N TYR A 103 12.26 27.17 -10.35
CA TYR A 103 12.88 28.02 -9.32
C TYR A 103 14.24 27.50 -8.85
N VAL A 104 14.38 26.17 -8.72
CA VAL A 104 15.62 25.52 -8.29
C VAL A 104 15.92 24.34 -9.19
N ASN A 105 17.19 24.20 -9.53
CA ASN A 105 17.77 23.05 -10.19
C ASN A 105 19.17 22.85 -9.60
N ALA A 106 19.35 21.84 -8.76
CA ALA A 106 20.57 21.63 -8.01
C ALA A 106 20.85 20.12 -7.79
N PRO A 107 22.11 19.71 -7.58
CA PRO A 107 22.41 18.43 -6.94
C PRO A 107 21.72 18.34 -5.58
N ALA A 108 21.26 17.16 -5.18
CA ALA A 108 20.55 17.01 -3.91
C ALA A 108 21.46 16.58 -2.75
N TRP A 109 22.40 15.68 -3.00
CA TRP A 109 23.33 15.11 -2.02
C TRP A 109 24.70 14.85 -2.65
N ASP A 110 24.72 14.07 -3.72
CA ASP A 110 25.90 13.72 -4.52
C ASP A 110 25.60 13.79 -6.03
N GLU A 111 26.55 13.35 -6.85
CA GLU A 111 26.44 13.29 -8.32
C GLU A 111 25.35 12.33 -8.83
N HIS A 112 24.83 11.44 -7.99
CA HIS A 112 23.74 10.51 -8.29
C HIS A 112 22.40 11.01 -7.76
N SER A 113 22.26 12.33 -7.61
CA SER A 113 21.06 12.93 -7.06
C SER A 113 20.75 14.29 -7.67
N ARG A 114 19.46 14.62 -7.74
CA ARG A 114 18.99 15.90 -8.30
C ARG A 114 17.77 16.40 -7.54
N TYR A 115 17.63 17.71 -7.46
CA TYR A 115 16.50 18.37 -6.81
C TYR A 115 16.01 19.52 -7.68
N PHE A 116 14.70 19.55 -7.89
CA PHE A 116 13.99 20.61 -8.58
C PHE A 116 12.94 21.24 -7.68
N LEU A 117 12.72 22.54 -7.86
CA LEU A 117 11.58 23.26 -7.31
C LEU A 117 10.87 23.96 -8.47
N HIS A 118 9.63 23.59 -8.78
CA HIS A 118 8.88 24.14 -9.92
C HIS A 118 7.39 24.31 -9.61
N ARG A 119 6.59 24.88 -10.52
CA ARG A 119 5.16 25.20 -10.28
C ARG A 119 4.20 24.01 -10.42
N GLY A 120 4.67 22.85 -10.87
CA GLY A 120 3.81 21.76 -11.33
C GLY A 120 3.26 22.04 -12.72
N SER A 121 2.09 22.67 -12.82
CA SER A 121 1.48 23.07 -14.10
C SER A 121 1.78 24.52 -14.48
N ILE A 122 1.83 24.81 -15.78
CA ILE A 122 2.13 26.15 -16.33
C ILE A 122 1.13 27.24 -15.91
N GLY A 123 -0.08 26.84 -15.49
CA GLY A 123 -1.15 27.73 -15.04
C GLY A 123 -1.41 27.72 -13.54
N ASN A 124 -0.65 26.96 -12.74
CA ASN A 124 -0.80 26.96 -11.28
C ASN A 124 -0.40 28.31 -10.70
N ASP A 125 -1.01 28.74 -9.60
CA ASP A 125 -0.67 29.98 -8.90
C ASP A 125 0.86 30.13 -8.67
N PRO A 126 1.46 31.33 -8.79
CA PRO A 126 2.90 31.50 -8.64
C PRO A 126 3.39 31.34 -7.20
N GLY A 127 2.52 31.11 -6.23
CA GLY A 127 2.86 30.63 -4.88
C GLY A 127 2.91 29.10 -4.77
N HIS A 128 2.29 28.34 -5.67
CA HIS A 128 2.32 26.87 -5.63
C HIS A 128 3.69 26.30 -6.02
N ARG A 129 4.16 25.28 -5.30
CA ARG A 129 5.48 24.66 -5.47
C ARG A 129 5.37 23.14 -5.45
N ILE A 130 6.11 22.50 -6.34
CA ILE A 130 6.42 21.08 -6.33
C ILE A 130 7.92 20.95 -6.07
N LEU A 131 8.25 20.22 -5.02
CA LEU A 131 9.60 19.77 -4.72
C LEU A 131 9.74 18.38 -5.33
N GLU A 132 10.68 18.23 -6.25
CA GLU A 132 10.90 17.00 -6.99
C GLU A 132 12.36 16.55 -6.80
N GLY A 133 12.56 15.50 -6.02
CA GLY A 133 13.86 14.96 -5.64
C GLY A 133 14.14 13.61 -6.29
N TYR A 134 15.38 13.38 -6.68
CA TYR A 134 15.88 12.16 -7.31
C TYR A 134 17.14 11.68 -6.60
N ARG A 135 17.26 10.37 -6.39
CA ARG A 135 18.51 9.70 -6.03
C ARG A 135 18.59 8.33 -6.68
N TRP A 136 19.76 7.95 -7.13
CA TRP A 136 20.05 6.60 -7.59
C TRP A 136 21.00 5.90 -6.62
N GLU A 137 20.70 4.66 -6.27
CA GLU A 137 21.60 3.81 -5.49
C GLU A 137 21.37 2.33 -5.82
N ASN A 138 22.46 1.58 -6.01
CA ASN A 138 22.44 0.13 -6.25
C ASN A 138 21.43 -0.31 -7.33
N GLY A 139 21.35 0.41 -8.46
CA GLY A 139 20.46 0.03 -9.57
C GLY A 139 18.99 0.41 -9.37
N VAL A 140 18.68 1.23 -8.38
CA VAL A 140 17.31 1.71 -8.11
C VAL A 140 17.31 3.23 -8.00
N LEU A 141 16.44 3.85 -8.80
CA LEU A 141 16.05 5.25 -8.65
C LEU A 141 14.98 5.35 -7.57
N ILE A 142 15.09 6.34 -6.69
CA ILE A 142 13.96 6.88 -5.90
C ILE A 142 13.64 8.30 -6.38
N ARG A 143 12.36 8.55 -6.63
CA ARG A 143 11.79 9.86 -6.90
C ARG A 143 10.86 10.25 -5.76
N ILE A 144 11.05 11.45 -5.23
CA ILE A 144 10.22 12.04 -4.18
C ILE A 144 9.53 13.27 -4.74
N GLU A 145 8.21 13.34 -4.63
CA GLU A 145 7.44 14.53 -4.99
C GLU A 145 6.64 15.04 -3.79
N LEU A 146 6.78 16.32 -3.46
CA LEU A 146 6.06 16.96 -2.36
C LEU A 146 5.52 18.32 -2.78
N GLN A 147 4.24 18.56 -2.50
CA GLN A 147 3.60 19.85 -2.73
C GLN A 147 3.89 20.79 -1.57
N SER A 148 4.12 22.07 -1.89
CA SER A 148 4.32 23.13 -0.91
C SER A 148 3.90 24.48 -1.50
N TRP A 149 3.98 25.55 -0.70
CA TRP A 149 3.55 26.89 -1.06
C TRP A 149 4.55 27.94 -0.57
N ASP A 150 4.79 28.96 -1.40
CA ASP A 150 5.54 30.16 -1.07
C ASP A 150 4.81 31.40 -1.57
N PHE A 151 3.96 31.96 -0.71
CA PHE A 151 3.22 33.19 -0.95
C PHE A 151 4.04 34.46 -0.75
N THR A 152 5.35 34.34 -0.46
CA THR A 152 6.24 35.50 -0.30
C THR A 152 6.93 35.86 -1.62
N LYS A 153 6.90 34.96 -2.61
CA LYS A 153 7.54 35.13 -3.91
C LYS A 153 6.68 34.56 -5.05
N PRO A 154 5.92 35.41 -5.78
CA PRO A 154 5.71 36.84 -5.55
C PRO A 154 4.99 37.11 -4.22
N ASP A 155 5.11 38.33 -3.69
CA ASP A 155 4.42 38.69 -2.45
C ASP A 155 2.90 38.73 -2.66
N GLN A 156 2.24 37.67 -2.20
CA GLN A 156 0.79 37.52 -2.13
C GLN A 156 0.28 37.67 -0.69
N THR A 157 1.11 38.06 0.27
CA THR A 157 0.74 38.11 1.70
C THR A 157 -0.35 39.13 2.01
N LYS A 158 -0.68 40.01 1.06
CA LYS A 158 -1.78 40.96 1.16
C LYS A 158 -3.13 40.38 0.71
N ASP A 159 -3.14 39.25 0.04
CA ASP A 159 -4.36 38.56 -0.37
C ASP A 159 -5.20 38.18 0.87
N PRO A 160 -6.53 38.43 0.88
CA PRO A 160 -7.39 38.15 2.04
C PRO A 160 -7.39 36.70 2.50
N LEU A 161 -7.17 35.73 1.61
CA LEU A 161 -7.08 34.30 1.94
C LEU A 161 -5.70 33.99 2.54
N VAL A 162 -4.62 34.45 1.92
CA VAL A 162 -3.24 34.21 2.39
C VAL A 162 -3.00 34.84 3.78
N ARG A 163 -3.59 36.02 4.04
CA ARG A 163 -3.51 36.67 5.36
C ARG A 163 -3.97 35.77 6.50
N LYS A 164 -4.99 34.94 6.25
CA LYS A 164 -5.60 34.03 7.24
C LYS A 164 -4.81 32.74 7.47
N MET A 165 -3.91 32.37 6.55
CA MET A 165 -3.10 31.16 6.68
C MET A 165 -2.07 31.33 7.80
N GLU A 166 -1.77 30.30 8.58
CA GLU A 166 -0.72 30.41 9.60
C GLU A 166 0.67 30.49 8.96
N THR A 167 0.95 29.54 8.05
CA THR A 167 2.21 29.46 7.32
C THR A 167 2.04 30.02 5.91
N LYS A 168 2.85 31.03 5.55
CA LYS A 168 2.85 31.64 4.20
C LYS A 168 3.92 31.06 3.28
N ASN A 169 4.94 30.43 3.84
CA ASN A 169 5.99 29.77 3.09
C ASN A 169 6.43 28.52 3.84
N ASP A 170 6.12 27.35 3.30
CA ASP A 170 6.52 26.06 3.87
C ASP A 170 7.57 25.33 3.02
N VAL A 171 8.07 25.96 1.94
CA VAL A 171 9.13 25.41 1.07
C VAL A 171 10.37 24.97 1.86
N PRO A 172 10.93 25.74 2.82
CA PRO A 172 12.13 25.30 3.54
C PRO A 172 11.92 24.01 4.35
N ARG A 173 10.75 23.85 4.96
CA ARG A 173 10.37 22.65 5.72
C ARG A 173 10.20 21.47 4.77
N ALA A 174 9.46 21.66 3.68
CA ALA A 174 9.26 20.64 2.66
C ALA A 174 10.60 20.19 2.02
N ALA A 175 11.52 21.13 1.77
CA ALA A 175 12.82 20.82 1.19
C ALA A 175 13.67 19.96 2.12
N THR A 176 13.68 20.30 3.42
CA THR A 176 14.36 19.50 4.44
C THR A 176 13.82 18.06 4.45
N GLN A 177 12.50 17.89 4.40
CA GLN A 177 11.88 16.57 4.33
C GLN A 177 12.31 15.78 3.08
N VAL A 178 12.28 16.39 1.90
CA VAL A 178 12.72 15.73 0.65
C VAL A 178 14.19 15.31 0.75
N PHE A 179 15.08 16.19 1.24
CA PHE A 179 16.50 15.84 1.41
C PHE A 179 16.70 14.71 2.43
N GLU A 180 16.00 14.72 3.57
CA GLU A 180 16.06 13.61 4.54
C GLU A 180 15.62 12.26 3.92
N MET A 181 14.57 12.27 3.10
CA MET A 181 14.10 11.06 2.42
C MET A 181 15.12 10.57 1.39
N LEU A 182 15.65 11.47 0.56
CA LEU A 182 16.68 11.10 -0.41
C LEU A 182 17.91 10.55 0.30
N THR A 183 18.36 11.15 1.39
CA THR A 183 19.59 10.76 2.09
C THR A 183 19.47 9.45 2.88
N SER A 184 18.27 9.16 3.38
CA SER A 184 17.96 7.92 4.08
C SER A 184 17.68 6.73 3.17
N PHE A 185 17.44 6.94 1.87
CA PHE A 185 17.19 5.86 0.93
C PHE A 185 18.40 4.92 0.77
N ARG A 186 18.13 3.62 0.65
CA ARG A 186 19.07 2.58 0.22
C ARG A 186 18.39 1.69 -0.82
N GLY A 187 18.94 1.66 -2.04
CA GLY A 187 18.47 0.80 -3.13
C GLY A 187 18.91 -0.66 -2.97
N ARG A 188 18.01 -1.58 -3.31
CA ARG A 188 18.11 -3.03 -3.07
C ARG A 188 17.38 -3.81 -4.19
N PRO A 189 18.06 -4.09 -5.31
CA PRO A 189 17.44 -4.68 -6.49
C PRO A 189 17.19 -6.19 -6.39
N ASP A 190 17.79 -6.87 -5.40
CA ASP A 190 17.74 -8.33 -5.23
C ASP A 190 16.64 -8.82 -4.26
N GLY A 191 15.85 -7.90 -3.71
CA GLY A 191 14.77 -8.24 -2.76
C GLY A 191 15.26 -8.69 -1.39
N ALA A 192 16.54 -8.46 -1.03
CA ALA A 192 17.06 -8.78 0.30
C ALA A 192 16.19 -8.14 1.40
N ILE A 193 15.98 -8.85 2.51
CA ILE A 193 15.21 -8.32 3.65
C ILE A 193 16.15 -7.45 4.52
N PRO A 194 15.82 -6.16 4.74
CA PRO A 194 16.68 -5.28 5.53
C PRO A 194 16.56 -5.60 7.01
N THR A 195 17.64 -5.40 7.75
CA THR A 195 17.68 -5.61 9.22
C THR A 195 17.66 -4.30 10.00
N GLU A 196 17.95 -3.20 9.30
CA GLU A 196 18.01 -1.86 9.82
C GLU A 196 16.60 -1.26 9.97
N PRO A 197 16.40 -0.35 10.94
CA PRO A 197 15.18 0.44 11.04
C PRO A 197 14.90 1.25 9.77
N GLY A 198 13.69 1.14 9.26
CA GLY A 198 13.28 1.90 8.06
C GLY A 198 12.02 1.38 7.38
N LEU A 199 11.43 2.23 6.54
CA LEU A 199 10.24 1.92 5.77
C LEU A 199 10.64 1.25 4.45
N CYS A 200 10.25 0.00 4.25
CA CYS A 200 10.44 -0.66 2.95
C CYS A 200 9.53 -0.04 1.89
N VAL A 201 10.16 0.29 0.78
CA VAL A 201 9.54 0.71 -0.47
C VAL A 201 9.94 -0.28 -1.57
N PRO A 202 9.22 -0.38 -2.70
CA PRO A 202 9.63 -1.29 -3.76
C PRO A 202 11.10 -1.06 -4.15
N GLY A 203 11.89 -2.13 -4.23
CA GLY A 203 13.32 -2.06 -4.56
C GLY A 203 14.21 -1.30 -3.56
N GLY A 204 13.77 -0.96 -2.36
CA GLY A 204 14.61 -0.19 -1.43
C GLY A 204 14.08 -0.03 0.00
N ILE A 205 14.74 0.79 0.78
CA ILE A 205 14.35 1.15 2.15
C ILE A 205 14.67 2.61 2.43
N LEU A 206 13.76 3.33 3.09
CA LEU A 206 14.01 4.64 3.70
C LEU A 206 14.39 4.42 5.16
N LEU A 207 15.67 4.60 5.49
CA LEU A 207 16.18 4.36 6.84
C LEU A 207 15.61 5.36 7.85
N GLY A 208 15.34 4.86 9.06
CA GLY A 208 14.87 5.68 10.17
C GLY A 208 13.73 5.06 10.96
N LYS A 209 13.41 5.72 12.07
CA LYS A 209 12.30 5.34 12.93
C LYS A 209 10.97 5.48 12.20
N SER A 210 9.96 4.77 12.69
CA SER A 210 8.59 4.98 12.21
C SER A 210 8.13 6.42 12.46
N LYS A 211 7.47 6.99 11.45
CA LYS A 211 6.86 8.32 11.50
C LYS A 211 5.35 8.21 11.30
N ASP A 212 4.63 9.25 11.73
CA ASP A 212 3.24 9.45 11.32
C ASP A 212 3.12 9.59 9.80
N ASP A 213 1.95 9.23 9.27
CA ASP A 213 1.58 9.35 7.85
C ASP A 213 2.52 8.60 6.89
N GLU A 214 3.01 7.42 7.30
CA GLU A 214 3.65 6.43 6.42
C GLU A 214 2.56 5.52 5.85
N GLN A 215 2.21 5.71 4.58
CA GLN A 215 1.24 4.91 3.83
C GLN A 215 1.98 4.13 2.72
N VAL A 216 1.87 2.81 2.74
CA VAL A 216 2.43 1.92 1.73
C VAL A 216 1.30 1.07 1.18
N ASP A 217 1.06 1.13 -0.12
CA ASP A 217 0.00 0.38 -0.79
C ASP A 217 0.61 -0.35 -1.99
N VAL A 218 0.86 -1.65 -1.84
CA VAL A 218 1.60 -2.46 -2.82
C VAL A 218 0.73 -3.59 -3.34
N ASP A 219 0.62 -3.66 -4.66
CA ASP A 219 -0.03 -4.74 -5.38
C ASP A 219 1.01 -5.77 -5.83
N PHE A 220 0.63 -7.04 -5.71
CA PHE A 220 1.39 -8.20 -6.19
C PHE A 220 0.50 -8.94 -7.19
N ASN A 221 0.74 -8.67 -8.47
CA ASN A 221 0.00 -9.26 -9.58
C ASN A 221 0.60 -10.62 -9.94
N LEU A 222 -0.22 -11.62 -10.23
CA LEU A 222 0.22 -12.92 -10.70
C LEU A 222 0.14 -12.95 -12.24
N PRO A 223 1.26 -12.91 -12.99
CA PRO A 223 1.21 -12.82 -14.46
C PRO A 223 0.48 -14.01 -15.11
N ALA A 224 0.56 -15.20 -14.50
CA ALA A 224 -0.16 -16.38 -14.95
C ALA A 224 -1.68 -16.33 -14.72
N TYR A 225 -2.15 -15.42 -13.86
CA TYR A 225 -3.54 -15.25 -13.45
C TYR A 225 -3.91 -13.76 -13.40
N PRO A 226 -4.16 -13.10 -14.54
CA PRO A 226 -4.29 -11.64 -14.62
C PRO A 226 -5.45 -11.02 -13.82
N ASP A 227 -6.44 -11.82 -13.42
CA ASP A 227 -7.57 -11.42 -12.57
C ASP A 227 -7.34 -11.75 -11.08
N VAL A 228 -6.13 -12.18 -10.73
CA VAL A 228 -5.71 -12.54 -9.37
C VAL A 228 -4.54 -11.68 -8.92
N TYR A 229 -4.76 -10.91 -7.86
CA TYR A 229 -3.72 -10.08 -7.25
C TYR A 229 -3.87 -10.05 -5.74
N PHE A 230 -2.74 -9.90 -5.06
CA PHE A 230 -2.70 -9.52 -3.66
C PHE A 230 -2.46 -8.02 -3.54
N ASN A 231 -3.01 -7.42 -2.50
CA ASN A 231 -2.74 -6.04 -2.12
C ASN A 231 -2.33 -6.01 -0.65
N VAL A 232 -1.25 -5.31 -0.34
CA VAL A 232 -0.78 -5.09 1.02
C VAL A 232 -0.75 -3.60 1.27
N PHE A 233 -1.64 -3.16 2.16
CA PHE A 233 -1.77 -1.78 2.56
C PHE A 233 -1.33 -1.63 4.01
N THR A 234 -0.46 -0.66 4.28
CA THR A 234 0.00 -0.32 5.63
C THR A 234 -0.13 1.18 5.84
N HIS A 235 -0.57 1.62 7.02
CA HIS A 235 -0.65 3.03 7.34
C HIS A 235 -0.37 3.29 8.83
N SER A 236 0.64 4.11 9.14
CA SER A 236 1.06 4.37 10.54
C SER A 236 0.09 5.20 11.37
N SER A 237 -0.64 6.14 10.77
CA SER A 237 -1.62 6.99 11.47
C SER A 237 -3.08 6.56 11.28
N LEU A 238 -3.34 5.46 10.58
CA LEU A 238 -4.70 4.98 10.39
C LEU A 238 -5.18 4.21 11.62
N GLN A 239 -6.27 4.69 12.21
CA GLN A 239 -7.00 4.00 13.26
C GLN A 239 -8.49 3.95 12.88
N GLU A 240 -8.96 2.74 12.57
CA GLU A 240 -10.37 2.50 12.29
C GLU A 240 -11.19 2.62 13.58
N LYS A 241 -12.40 3.18 13.46
CA LYS A 241 -13.31 3.30 14.62
C LYS A 241 -13.77 1.95 15.16
N THR A 242 -13.75 0.93 14.32
CA THR A 242 -14.26 -0.42 14.62
C THR A 242 -13.40 -1.48 13.93
N SER A 243 -13.34 -2.67 14.53
CA SER A 243 -12.60 -3.80 13.95
C SER A 243 -13.25 -4.30 12.66
N LEU A 244 -12.55 -5.10 11.85
CA LEU A 244 -13.08 -5.68 10.62
C LEU A 244 -14.36 -6.50 10.91
N LEU A 245 -14.37 -7.24 12.02
CA LEU A 245 -15.52 -8.04 12.44
C LEU A 245 -16.64 -7.18 13.05
N TRP A 246 -16.34 -6.06 13.69
CA TRP A 246 -17.35 -5.20 14.35
C TRP A 246 -17.83 -4.04 13.50
N ARG A 247 -17.16 -3.73 12.39
CA ARG A 247 -17.79 -3.02 11.29
C ARG A 247 -18.98 -3.87 10.87
N GLY A 248 -20.14 -3.62 11.46
CA GLY A 248 -21.44 -4.17 11.08
C GLY A 248 -21.89 -3.59 9.73
N GLY A 249 -20.97 -3.54 8.76
CA GLY A 249 -21.08 -2.80 7.52
C GLY A 249 -19.87 -2.92 6.57
N PRO A 250 -19.42 -4.14 6.23
CA PRO A 250 -19.21 -4.53 4.84
C PRO A 250 -20.53 -4.95 4.18
N ILE A 251 -21.63 -5.13 4.91
CA ILE A 251 -22.99 -5.33 4.36
C ILE A 251 -23.55 -4.03 3.71
N ALA A 252 -22.74 -3.01 3.45
CA ALA A 252 -23.19 -1.83 2.68
C ALA A 252 -22.19 -1.44 1.60
N ALA A 253 -20.88 -1.60 1.83
CA ALA A 253 -19.87 -1.45 0.79
C ALA A 253 -19.68 -2.76 0.02
N ALA A 254 -19.50 -3.91 0.69
CA ALA A 254 -19.50 -5.23 0.06
C ALA A 254 -20.92 -5.71 -0.35
N GLN A 255 -22.00 -5.17 0.23
CA GLN A 255 -23.36 -5.38 -0.27
C GLN A 255 -23.69 -4.48 -1.47
N ARG A 256 -23.05 -3.31 -1.61
CA ARG A 256 -23.05 -2.58 -2.88
C ARG A 256 -22.22 -3.27 -3.96
N VAL A 257 -21.30 -4.16 -3.56
CA VAL A 257 -20.66 -5.12 -4.49
C VAL A 257 -21.59 -6.30 -4.77
N LEU A 258 -22.46 -6.68 -3.84
CA LEU A 258 -23.17 -7.96 -3.90
C LEU A 258 -24.52 -7.93 -3.18
N ASP A 259 -25.61 -7.68 -3.92
CA ASP A 259 -26.93 -8.11 -3.46
C ASP A 259 -27.00 -9.66 -3.34
N ASP A 260 -26.07 -10.38 -4.01
CA ASP A 260 -25.97 -11.85 -4.11
C ASP A 260 -24.72 -12.48 -3.40
N GLY A 261 -24.11 -11.76 -2.45
CA GLY A 261 -22.80 -12.14 -1.89
C GLY A 261 -22.88 -13.15 -0.75
N LYS A 262 -22.08 -14.23 -0.82
CA LYS A 262 -21.99 -15.24 0.25
C LYS A 262 -20.73 -15.02 1.08
N THR A 263 -20.88 -14.85 2.39
CA THR A 263 -19.73 -14.94 3.31
C THR A 263 -19.23 -16.38 3.37
N LEU A 264 -17.98 -16.61 2.98
CA LEU A 264 -17.32 -17.92 3.06
C LEU A 264 -16.61 -18.12 4.39
N ARG A 265 -16.01 -17.06 4.93
CA ARG A 265 -15.23 -17.13 6.16
C ARG A 265 -15.25 -15.79 6.88
N ARG A 266 -15.36 -15.81 8.20
CA ARG A 266 -15.29 -14.61 9.04
C ARG A 266 -14.82 -15.00 10.44
N GLY A 267 -13.79 -14.35 10.93
CA GLY A 267 -13.28 -14.64 12.26
C GLY A 267 -11.92 -14.02 12.54
N THR A 268 -11.32 -14.48 13.61
CA THR A 268 -9.97 -14.07 14.00
C THR A 268 -8.95 -15.10 13.53
N VAL A 269 -7.74 -14.63 13.23
CA VAL A 269 -6.62 -15.45 12.80
C VAL A 269 -5.39 -15.15 13.65
N ASP A 270 -4.68 -16.20 14.06
CA ASP A 270 -3.38 -16.06 14.71
C ASP A 270 -2.28 -15.88 13.65
N LEU A 271 -1.45 -14.87 13.86
CA LEU A 271 -0.35 -14.49 12.97
C LEU A 271 0.96 -14.49 13.75
N PRO A 272 2.12 -14.69 13.10
CA PRO A 272 3.41 -14.62 13.78
C PRO A 272 3.66 -13.29 14.52
N GLY A 273 2.99 -12.21 14.10
CA GLY A 273 3.08 -10.87 14.69
C GLY A 273 1.98 -10.47 15.67
N GLY A 274 1.05 -11.37 16.00
CA GLY A 274 -0.10 -11.05 16.84
C GLY A 274 -1.40 -11.64 16.30
N ARG A 275 -2.51 -10.93 16.49
CA ARG A 275 -3.83 -11.38 16.04
C ARG A 275 -4.32 -10.51 14.89
N GLY A 276 -4.95 -11.15 13.91
CA GLY A 276 -5.68 -10.49 12.84
C GLY A 276 -7.16 -10.85 12.86
N GLU A 277 -7.92 -10.13 12.06
CA GLU A 277 -9.30 -10.46 11.72
C GLU A 277 -9.38 -10.71 10.22
N GLU A 278 -10.12 -11.74 9.81
CA GLU A 278 -10.31 -12.10 8.41
C GLU A 278 -11.79 -12.11 8.01
N MET A 279 -12.03 -11.78 6.75
CA MET A 279 -13.32 -11.88 6.11
C MET A 279 -13.14 -12.28 4.64
N VAL A 280 -13.88 -13.28 4.21
CA VAL A 280 -13.86 -13.82 2.85
C VAL A 280 -15.29 -13.87 2.32
N ILE A 281 -15.50 -13.28 1.15
CA ILE A 281 -16.81 -13.17 0.51
C ILE A 281 -16.68 -13.66 -0.93
N ALA A 282 -17.67 -14.43 -1.39
CA ALA A 282 -17.84 -14.83 -2.79
C ALA A 282 -19.03 -14.12 -3.42
N GLY A 283 -18.93 -13.81 -4.71
CA GLY A 283 -20.01 -13.26 -5.53
C GLY A 283 -19.51 -12.51 -6.77
N PRO A 284 -20.38 -11.84 -7.54
CA PRO A 284 -19.97 -11.03 -8.68
C PRO A 284 -19.00 -9.89 -8.31
N MET A 285 -17.84 -9.87 -8.94
CA MET A 285 -16.83 -8.82 -8.72
C MET A 285 -17.24 -7.51 -9.38
N ILE A 286 -17.08 -6.35 -8.71
CA ILE A 286 -17.59 -5.04 -9.16
C ILE A 286 -17.29 -4.73 -10.63
N VAL A 287 -16.04 -4.95 -11.05
CA VAL A 287 -15.53 -4.48 -12.35
C VAL A 287 -15.85 -5.47 -13.47
N THR A 288 -15.74 -6.78 -13.20
CA THR A 288 -15.86 -7.83 -14.22
C THR A 288 -17.25 -8.47 -14.25
N ASN A 289 -18.06 -8.29 -13.20
CA ASN A 289 -19.32 -9.00 -12.95
C ASN A 289 -19.19 -10.54 -12.98
N VAL A 290 -17.97 -11.06 -12.88
CA VAL A 290 -17.66 -12.49 -12.84
C VAL A 290 -17.78 -12.99 -11.41
N GLN A 291 -18.31 -14.21 -11.23
CA GLN A 291 -18.31 -14.88 -9.94
C GLN A 291 -16.87 -15.10 -9.47
N GLY A 292 -16.50 -14.44 -8.37
CA GLY A 292 -15.15 -14.44 -7.82
C GLY A 292 -15.16 -14.40 -6.30
N GLN A 293 -14.00 -14.10 -5.71
CA GLN A 293 -13.83 -14.00 -4.27
C GLN A 293 -13.00 -12.78 -3.90
N ALA A 294 -13.41 -12.11 -2.83
CA ALA A 294 -12.69 -11.02 -2.19
C ALA A 294 -12.31 -11.44 -0.77
N PHE A 295 -11.02 -11.41 -0.49
CA PHE A 295 -10.45 -11.76 0.80
C PHE A 295 -9.88 -10.51 1.44
N ARG A 296 -10.03 -10.40 2.75
CA ARG A 296 -9.44 -9.32 3.53
C ARG A 296 -9.00 -9.83 4.88
N LEU A 297 -7.77 -9.49 5.25
CA LEU A 297 -7.22 -9.64 6.58
C LEU A 297 -6.80 -8.27 7.06
N GLU A 298 -7.09 -7.93 8.30
CA GLU A 298 -6.60 -6.72 8.95
C GLU A 298 -5.96 -7.03 10.30
N SER A 299 -4.90 -6.30 10.62
CA SER A 299 -4.30 -6.26 11.96
C SER A 299 -4.09 -4.80 12.37
N ASN A 300 -4.11 -4.56 13.69
CA ASN A 300 -4.05 -3.24 14.31
C ASN A 300 -5.15 -2.27 13.85
N ALA A 301 -6.31 -2.77 13.40
CA ALA A 301 -7.43 -1.97 12.90
C ALA A 301 -7.79 -0.80 13.82
N THR A 302 -8.02 -1.06 15.10
CA THR A 302 -8.43 -0.04 16.08
C THR A 302 -7.30 0.44 16.98
N THR A 303 -6.08 0.00 16.75
CA THR A 303 -4.90 0.27 17.61
C THR A 303 -3.69 0.75 16.82
N GLY A 304 -3.88 1.08 15.53
CA GLY A 304 -2.81 1.53 14.64
C GLY A 304 -2.03 2.71 15.22
N SER A 305 -0.71 2.63 15.13
CA SER A 305 0.23 3.70 15.51
C SER A 305 1.51 3.58 14.66
N PRO A 306 2.44 4.55 14.70
CA PRO A 306 3.75 4.38 14.09
C PRO A 306 4.49 3.10 14.52
N GLU A 307 4.42 2.72 15.79
CA GLU A 307 5.08 1.53 16.32
C GLU A 307 4.36 0.23 15.94
N THR A 308 3.03 0.28 15.77
CA THR A 308 2.21 -0.85 15.32
C THR A 308 1.27 -0.40 14.21
N PRO A 309 1.77 -0.16 12.97
CA PRO A 309 0.94 0.43 11.91
C PRO A 309 -0.26 -0.45 11.59
N PHE A 310 -1.35 0.17 11.14
CA PHE A 310 -2.42 -0.58 10.51
C PHE A 310 -1.84 -1.40 9.35
N VAL A 311 -2.29 -2.65 9.20
CA VAL A 311 -1.97 -3.46 8.01
C VAL A 311 -3.19 -4.22 7.54
N ALA A 312 -3.41 -4.19 6.23
CA ALA A 312 -4.42 -4.97 5.54
C ALA A 312 -3.79 -5.77 4.41
N VAL A 313 -4.14 -7.04 4.32
CA VAL A 313 -3.84 -7.90 3.17
C VAL A 313 -5.16 -8.21 2.48
N LYS A 314 -5.20 -8.06 1.17
CA LYS A 314 -6.34 -8.43 0.34
C LYS A 314 -5.89 -9.42 -0.72
N LEU A 315 -6.77 -10.32 -1.09
CA LEU A 315 -6.68 -11.11 -2.32
C LEU A 315 -7.97 -10.87 -3.09
N SER A 316 -7.83 -10.70 -4.40
CA SER A 316 -8.95 -10.70 -5.33
C SER A 316 -8.79 -11.84 -6.30
N ASN A 317 -9.87 -12.57 -6.58
CA ASN A 317 -9.97 -13.55 -7.65
C ASN A 317 -11.18 -13.19 -8.52
N GLY A 318 -11.00 -13.04 -9.83
CA GLY A 318 -11.97 -12.38 -10.71
C GLY A 318 -11.92 -10.85 -10.65
N GLY A 319 -10.86 -10.27 -10.06
CA GLY A 319 -10.57 -8.82 -9.94
C GLY A 319 -10.06 -8.19 -11.24
N PRO A 320 -9.84 -6.85 -11.28
CA PRO A 320 -9.93 -6.03 -12.49
C PRO A 320 -9.02 -6.49 -13.61
N THR A 321 -9.52 -6.32 -14.84
CA THR A 321 -8.81 -6.67 -16.06
C THR A 321 -8.57 -5.40 -16.87
N GLY A 322 -7.31 -5.06 -17.08
CA GLY A 322 -6.88 -4.30 -18.26
C GLY A 322 -6.78 -5.21 -19.49
N LEU A 323 -7.54 -6.31 -19.50
CA LEU A 323 -7.50 -7.31 -20.58
C LEU A 323 -8.25 -6.78 -21.79
N GLU A 324 -7.72 -7.09 -22.98
CA GLU A 324 -8.38 -6.76 -24.24
C GLU A 324 -9.72 -7.50 -24.40
N GLU A 325 -9.83 -8.72 -23.84
CA GLU A 325 -11.08 -9.49 -23.83
C GLU A 325 -11.73 -9.53 -22.44
N PRO A 326 -13.08 -9.44 -22.35
CA PRO A 326 -13.79 -9.58 -21.08
C PRO A 326 -13.55 -10.94 -20.41
N LEU A 327 -13.26 -10.89 -19.11
CA LEU A 327 -13.13 -12.09 -18.29
C LEU A 327 -14.45 -12.89 -18.28
N LYS A 328 -14.41 -14.17 -18.62
CA LYS A 328 -15.60 -15.05 -18.64
C LYS A 328 -15.84 -15.80 -17.33
N LYS A 329 -14.76 -16.11 -16.61
CA LYS A 329 -14.76 -16.80 -15.32
C LYS A 329 -13.49 -16.43 -14.55
N ALA A 330 -13.54 -16.53 -13.23
CA ALA A 330 -12.36 -16.34 -12.40
C ALA A 330 -11.30 -17.41 -12.73
N SER A 331 -10.02 -17.04 -12.67
CA SER A 331 -8.91 -17.95 -12.96
C SER A 331 -8.80 -19.09 -11.96
N LEU A 332 -9.03 -18.81 -10.68
CA LEU A 332 -8.98 -19.81 -9.61
C LEU A 332 -10.39 -20.24 -9.23
N THR A 333 -10.55 -21.52 -8.89
CA THR A 333 -11.76 -21.97 -8.18
C THR A 333 -11.77 -21.46 -6.75
N GLU A 334 -12.93 -21.52 -6.09
CA GLU A 334 -13.05 -21.10 -4.67
C GLU A 334 -12.05 -21.84 -3.77
N ALA A 335 -11.89 -23.15 -3.98
CA ALA A 335 -10.96 -23.97 -3.21
C ALA A 335 -9.50 -23.55 -3.43
N GLN A 336 -9.14 -23.26 -4.69
CA GLN A 336 -7.82 -22.77 -5.06
C GLN A 336 -7.52 -21.41 -4.44
N ALA A 337 -8.47 -20.47 -4.51
CA ALA A 337 -8.34 -19.13 -3.95
C ALA A 337 -8.21 -19.15 -2.42
N LEU A 338 -9.00 -19.99 -1.73
CA LEU A 338 -8.88 -20.21 -0.29
C LEU A 338 -7.52 -20.80 0.10
N ALA A 339 -7.03 -21.80 -0.64
CA ALA A 339 -5.75 -22.42 -0.37
C ALA A 339 -4.56 -21.46 -0.59
N LEU A 340 -4.60 -20.65 -1.65
CA LEU A 340 -3.61 -19.62 -1.91
C LEU A 340 -3.64 -18.53 -0.82
N TRP A 341 -4.84 -18.08 -0.44
CA TRP A 341 -5.05 -17.12 0.65
C TRP A 341 -4.44 -17.61 1.96
N ASP A 342 -4.71 -18.86 2.34
CA ASP A 342 -4.22 -19.44 3.58
C ASP A 342 -2.69 -19.60 3.57
N ALA A 343 -2.10 -19.98 2.43
CA ALA A 343 -0.64 -20.08 2.31
C ALA A 343 0.06 -18.72 2.47
N VAL A 344 -0.48 -17.65 1.89
CA VAL A 344 0.15 -16.31 1.89
C VAL A 344 -0.19 -15.51 3.13
N SER A 345 -1.47 -15.35 3.46
CA SER A 345 -1.94 -14.43 4.52
C SER A 345 -1.39 -14.79 5.92
N ARG A 346 -1.13 -16.08 6.16
CA ARG A 346 -0.62 -16.59 7.45
C ARG A 346 0.87 -16.31 7.67
N THR A 347 1.56 -15.81 6.65
CA THR A 347 2.97 -15.41 6.74
C THR A 347 3.16 -13.95 7.18
N LEU A 348 2.07 -13.17 7.22
CA LEU A 348 2.12 -11.75 7.60
C LEU A 348 2.71 -11.57 8.99
N ARG A 349 3.77 -10.77 9.09
CA ARG A 349 4.49 -10.52 10.34
C ARG A 349 5.21 -9.17 10.32
N PRO A 350 5.44 -8.52 11.46
CA PRO A 350 6.35 -7.39 11.55
C PRO A 350 7.73 -7.77 11.02
N ARG A 351 8.40 -6.85 10.33
CA ARG A 351 9.79 -7.07 9.94
C ARG A 351 10.69 -7.00 11.19
N PRO A 352 11.59 -7.96 11.40
CA PRO A 352 12.62 -7.83 12.44
C PRO A 352 13.42 -6.54 12.25
N GLY A 353 13.57 -5.75 13.33
CA GLY A 353 14.29 -4.47 13.27
C GLY A 353 13.58 -3.36 12.50
N ALA A 354 12.25 -3.43 12.29
CA ALA A 354 11.52 -2.41 11.53
C ALA A 354 11.51 -1.00 12.15
N LEU A 355 11.56 -0.91 13.49
CA LEU A 355 11.30 0.31 14.27
C LEU A 355 12.57 1.03 14.71
#